data_AF-J2ZYE1-F1
#
_entry.id   AF-J2ZYE1-F1
#
_cell.length_a   1.000
_cell.length_b   1.000
_cell.length_c   1.000
_cell.angle_alpha   90.00
_cell.angle_beta   90.00
_cell.angle_gamma   90.00
#
_symmetry.space_group_name_H-M   'P 1'
#
loop_
_entity.id
_entity.type
_entity.pdbx_description
1 polymer ?
#
loop_
_entity_poly.entity_id
_entity_poly.type
_entity_poly.pdbx_seq_one_letter_code
_entity_poly.pdbx_strand_id
1 'polypeptide(L)'
;MNLTALGAATSLVAQSVEAGPATAIPPSFNDGTSLFLFNLFVMTSATFLGAMMTGKQARRIWMQRRWDHPKDPVSIYRIILLFAAAGLTLRCGAAAMELWGWNPDNPVTIARVMMAKRWIDPIAVACGMAWMGLAILGEPGVEHQLRKAPLPVDMWSRWPQLARAGGVVILSFVAALSAVCLR
;
A
#
# COMPACT_ATOMS: atom_id res chain seq x y z
N MET A 1 11.87 6.95 20.36
CA MET A 1 11.73 6.16 19.12
C MET A 1 12.67 4.97 19.29
N ASN A 2 12.11 3.82 19.67
CA ASN A 2 12.82 2.78 20.42
C ASN A 2 13.79 1.94 19.58
N LEU A 3 14.92 1.61 20.19
CA LEU A 3 16.06 0.79 19.76
C LEU A 3 15.75 -0.67 19.37
N THR A 4 14.49 -1.06 19.20
CA THR A 4 14.08 -2.47 19.04
C THR A 4 14.31 -3.03 17.64
N ALA A 5 14.26 -2.21 16.58
CA ALA A 5 14.61 -2.66 15.22
C ALA A 5 16.11 -2.96 15.06
N LEU A 6 16.96 -2.34 15.88
CA LEU A 6 18.41 -2.59 15.89
C LEU A 6 18.77 -3.91 16.59
N GLY A 7 17.97 -4.32 17.59
CA GLY A 7 18.12 -5.60 18.31
C GLY A 7 17.59 -6.84 17.58
N ALA A 8 17.22 -6.74 16.30
CA ALA A 8 16.62 -7.85 15.55
C ALA A 8 17.51 -9.10 15.46
N ALA A 9 18.84 -8.95 15.57
CA ALA A 9 19.79 -10.05 15.49
C ALA A 9 19.63 -11.09 16.61
N THR A 10 19.13 -10.70 17.77
CA THR A 10 18.86 -11.60 18.91
C THR A 10 17.36 -11.82 19.15
N SER A 11 16.52 -11.39 18.21
CA SER A 11 15.06 -11.48 18.36
C SER A 11 14.54 -12.92 18.18
N LEU A 12 13.45 -13.25 18.88
CA LEU A 12 12.74 -14.52 18.72
C LEU A 12 12.29 -14.78 17.28
N VAL A 13 12.02 -13.70 16.53
CA VAL A 13 11.67 -13.81 15.10
C VAL A 13 12.86 -14.30 14.28
N ALA A 14 14.06 -13.75 14.50
CA ALA A 14 15.26 -14.21 13.81
C ALA A 14 15.57 -15.69 14.12
N GLN A 15 15.47 -16.08 15.40
CA GLN A 15 15.64 -17.47 15.82
C GLN A 15 14.61 -18.41 15.17
N SER A 16 13.34 -17.97 15.04
CA SER A 16 12.29 -18.77 14.39
C SER A 16 12.51 -18.96 12.89
N VAL A 17 13.16 -17.98 12.23
CA VAL A 17 13.51 -18.06 10.81
C VAL A 17 14.73 -18.96 10.62
N GLU A 18 15.75 -18.83 11.48
CA GLU A 18 16.94 -19.71 11.49
C GLU A 18 16.60 -21.17 11.76
N ALA A 19 15.69 -21.43 12.70
CA ALA A 19 15.22 -22.78 13.00
C ALA A 19 14.25 -23.34 11.95
N GLY A 20 13.74 -22.47 11.06
CA GLY A 20 12.81 -22.84 10.01
C GLY A 20 13.51 -23.47 8.80
N PRO A 21 12.75 -24.08 7.87
CA PRO A 21 13.33 -24.63 6.65
C PRO A 21 13.89 -23.50 5.77
N ALA A 22 15.16 -23.64 5.37
CA ALA A 22 15.87 -22.71 4.47
C ALA A 22 15.30 -22.79 3.04
N THR A 23 14.14 -22.17 2.85
CA THR A 23 13.34 -22.22 1.63
C THR A 23 13.45 -20.90 0.88
N ALA A 24 13.61 -20.97 -0.44
CA ALA A 24 13.68 -19.79 -1.32
C ALA A 24 12.39 -18.96 -1.32
N ILE A 25 11.27 -19.59 -0.91
CA ILE A 25 9.94 -19.02 -0.80
C ILE A 25 9.53 -19.06 0.68
N PRO A 26 8.83 -18.06 1.23
CA PRO A 26 8.38 -18.12 2.61
C PRO A 26 7.52 -19.39 2.88
N PRO A 27 7.71 -20.06 4.04
CA PRO A 27 6.99 -21.29 4.37
C PRO A 27 5.46 -21.16 4.33
N SER A 28 4.92 -19.95 4.52
CA SER A 28 3.49 -19.67 4.41
C SER A 28 2.89 -19.96 3.02
N PHE A 29 3.72 -20.12 1.99
CA PHE A 29 3.29 -20.43 0.63
C PHE A 29 3.40 -21.92 0.28
N ASN A 30 3.95 -22.76 1.18
CA ASN A 30 4.07 -24.22 1.01
C ASN A 30 4.61 -24.63 -0.39
N ASP A 31 5.76 -24.07 -0.78
CA ASP A 31 6.41 -24.25 -2.09
C ASP A 31 5.56 -23.87 -3.33
N GLY A 32 4.45 -23.15 -3.13
CA GLY A 32 3.59 -22.64 -4.19
C GLY A 32 4.19 -21.44 -4.92
N THR A 33 5.12 -21.67 -5.85
CA THR A 33 5.81 -20.64 -6.64
C THR A 33 4.86 -19.68 -7.35
N SER A 34 3.76 -20.18 -7.91
CA SER A 34 2.74 -19.36 -8.59
C SER A 34 1.99 -18.45 -7.62
N LEU A 35 1.70 -18.94 -6.41
CA LEU A 35 1.00 -18.19 -5.36
C LEU A 35 1.91 -17.09 -4.80
N PHE A 36 3.19 -17.40 -4.59
CA PHE A 36 4.21 -16.42 -4.23
C PHE A 36 4.38 -15.33 -5.29
N LEU A 37 4.55 -15.73 -6.57
CA LEU A 37 4.65 -14.81 -7.70
C LEU A 37 3.45 -13.86 -7.77
N PHE A 38 2.23 -14.41 -7.69
CA PHE A 38 1.02 -13.61 -7.78
C PHE A 38 0.88 -12.64 -6.60
N ASN A 39 1.18 -13.09 -5.37
CA ASN A 39 1.13 -12.22 -4.21
C ASN A 39 2.16 -11.10 -4.29
N LEU A 40 3.38 -11.44 -4.71
CA LEU A 40 4.46 -10.49 -4.92
C LEU A 40 4.08 -9.43 -5.97
N PHE A 41 3.53 -9.87 -7.10
CA PHE A 41 3.03 -8.99 -8.15
C PHE A 41 1.92 -8.04 -7.65
N VAL A 42 0.89 -8.58 -7.00
CA VAL A 42 -0.26 -7.79 -6.53
C VAL A 42 0.17 -6.79 -5.46
N MET A 43 0.96 -7.22 -4.47
CA MET A 43 1.42 -6.33 -3.40
C MET A 43 2.35 -5.24 -3.96
N THR A 44 3.24 -5.58 -4.88
CA THR A 44 4.16 -4.63 -5.52
C THR A 44 3.39 -3.59 -6.35
N SER A 45 2.49 -4.03 -7.22
CA SER A 45 1.69 -3.14 -8.07
C SER A 45 0.78 -2.23 -7.24
N ALA A 46 0.09 -2.78 -6.23
CA ALA A 46 -0.75 -2.01 -5.32
C ALA A 46 0.06 -0.97 -4.52
N THR A 47 1.30 -1.30 -4.13
CA THR A 47 2.19 -0.35 -3.45
C THR A 47 2.53 0.85 -4.33
N PHE A 48 2.97 0.62 -5.57
CA PHE A 48 3.37 1.71 -6.46
C PHE A 48 2.17 2.53 -6.95
N LEU A 49 1.08 1.87 -7.33
CA LEU A 49 -0.15 2.57 -7.71
C LEU A 49 -0.73 3.36 -6.53
N GLY A 50 -0.77 2.75 -5.35
CA GLY A 50 -1.18 3.39 -4.12
C GLY A 50 -0.33 4.62 -3.80
N ALA A 51 0.99 4.52 -3.91
CA ALA A 51 1.90 5.64 -3.70
C ALA A 51 1.64 6.79 -4.68
N MET A 52 1.42 6.48 -5.97
CA MET A 52 1.04 7.48 -6.97
C MET A 52 -0.28 8.16 -6.64
N MET A 53 -1.30 7.40 -6.22
CA MET A 53 -2.61 7.94 -5.85
C MET A 53 -2.51 8.80 -4.60
N THR A 54 -1.83 8.31 -3.56
CA THR A 54 -1.59 9.03 -2.30
C THR A 54 -0.85 10.34 -2.57
N GLY A 55 0.26 10.30 -3.30
CA GLY A 55 1.02 11.49 -3.66
C GLY A 55 0.23 12.49 -4.50
N LYS A 56 -0.57 12.01 -5.47
CA LYS A 56 -1.47 12.87 -6.27
C LYS A 56 -2.51 13.57 -5.40
N GLN A 57 -3.14 12.87 -4.46
CA GLN A 57 -4.15 13.47 -3.58
C GLN A 57 -3.51 14.41 -2.54
N ALA A 58 -2.40 14.02 -1.92
CA ALA A 58 -1.65 14.87 -1.00
C ALA A 58 -1.25 16.19 -1.68
N ARG A 59 -0.72 16.11 -2.92
CA ARG A 59 -0.38 17.29 -3.72
C ARG A 59 -1.61 18.16 -3.99
N ARG A 60 -2.76 17.58 -4.34
CA ARG A 60 -4.00 18.35 -4.58
C ARG A 60 -4.46 19.09 -3.33
N ILE A 61 -4.50 18.41 -2.18
CA ILE A 61 -4.85 19.02 -0.89
C ILE A 61 -3.88 20.17 -0.59
N TRP A 62 -2.57 19.94 -0.74
CA TRP A 62 -1.56 20.95 -0.47
C TRP A 62 -1.68 22.19 -1.36
N MET A 63 -1.91 22.00 -2.67
CA MET A 63 -2.04 23.12 -3.60
C MET A 63 -3.31 23.95 -3.33
N GLN A 64 -4.37 23.33 -2.81
CA GLN A 64 -5.66 24.00 -2.61
C GLN A 64 -5.95 24.38 -1.15
N ARG A 65 -5.04 24.13 -0.22
CA ARG A 65 -5.19 24.41 1.22
C ARG A 65 -5.50 25.87 1.59
N ARG A 66 -5.26 26.83 0.68
CA ARG A 66 -5.56 28.25 0.88
C ARG A 66 -6.96 28.64 0.40
N TRP A 67 -7.58 27.79 -0.42
CA TRP A 67 -8.84 28.07 -1.11
C TRP A 67 -9.96 27.20 -0.56
N ASP A 68 -9.68 25.93 -0.29
CA ASP A 68 -10.66 25.00 0.23
C ASP A 68 -10.71 25.08 1.76
N HIS A 69 -11.90 25.26 2.32
CA HIS A 69 -12.11 25.18 3.75
C HIS A 69 -12.19 23.71 4.17
N PRO A 70 -11.68 23.30 5.35
CA PRO A 70 -11.66 21.89 5.77
C PRO A 70 -13.04 21.23 5.88
N LYS A 71 -14.10 22.04 6.02
CA LYS A 71 -15.50 21.56 6.09
C LYS A 71 -16.19 21.48 4.73
N ASP A 72 -15.53 21.92 3.66
CA ASP A 72 -16.12 21.85 2.33
C ASP A 72 -16.24 20.39 1.86
N PRO A 73 -17.33 20.01 1.17
CA PRO A 73 -17.50 18.64 0.67
C PRO A 73 -16.32 18.17 -0.19
N VAL A 74 -15.70 19.07 -0.94
CA VAL A 74 -14.51 18.77 -1.76
C VAL A 74 -13.28 18.44 -0.92
N SER A 75 -13.08 19.12 0.21
CA SER A 75 -11.99 18.87 1.15
C SER A 75 -12.17 17.51 1.82
N ILE A 76 -13.38 17.25 2.31
CA ILE A 76 -13.75 15.99 2.96
C ILE A 76 -13.52 14.82 1.99
N TYR A 77 -14.01 14.95 0.75
CA TYR A 77 -13.80 13.93 -0.29
C TYR A 77 -12.31 13.66 -0.58
N ARG A 78 -11.47 14.69 -0.63
CA ARG A 78 -10.03 14.50 -0.85
C ARG A 78 -9.34 13.83 0.32
N ILE A 79 -9.73 14.16 1.54
CA ILE A 79 -9.18 13.54 2.75
C ILE A 79 -9.61 12.07 2.82
N ILE A 80 -10.88 11.76 2.52
CA ILE A 80 -11.39 10.39 2.35
C ILE A 80 -10.50 9.60 1.38
N LEU A 81 -10.28 10.13 0.16
CA LEU A 81 -9.43 9.47 -0.83
C LEU A 81 -7.97 9.35 -0.42
N LEU A 82 -7.44 10.35 0.30
CA LEU A 82 -6.07 10.31 0.82
C LEU A 82 -5.91 9.17 1.81
N PHE A 83 -6.82 9.04 2.78
CA PHE A 83 -6.77 7.97 3.77
C PHE A 83 -6.99 6.58 3.17
N ALA A 84 -7.91 6.45 2.21
CA ALA A 84 -8.12 5.22 1.47
C ALA A 84 -6.84 4.78 0.74
N ALA A 85 -6.24 5.69 -0.03
CA ALA A 85 -5.02 5.42 -0.78
C ALA A 85 -3.83 5.16 0.15
N ALA A 86 -3.64 5.97 1.20
CA ALA A 86 -2.55 5.82 2.14
C ALA A 86 -2.63 4.49 2.91
N GLY A 87 -3.81 4.14 3.41
CA GLY A 87 -4.04 2.87 4.11
C GLY A 87 -3.71 1.66 3.23
N LEU A 88 -4.21 1.66 1.99
CA LEU A 88 -3.89 0.61 1.02
C LEU A 88 -2.39 0.55 0.70
N THR A 89 -1.76 1.70 0.45
CA THR A 89 -0.33 1.80 0.13
C THR A 89 0.52 1.26 1.26
N LEU A 90 0.22 1.63 2.51
CA LEU A 90 0.96 1.17 3.67
C LEU A 90 0.78 -0.34 3.87
N ARG A 91 -0.45 -0.85 3.74
CA ARG A 91 -0.76 -2.26 3.94
C ARG A 91 -0.12 -3.15 2.87
N CYS A 92 -0.21 -2.74 1.61
CA CYS A 92 0.40 -3.45 0.47
C CYS A 92 1.92 -3.27 0.46
N GLY A 93 2.42 -2.08 0.79
CA GLY A 93 3.85 -1.78 0.86
C GLY A 93 4.57 -2.60 1.92
N ALA A 94 3.99 -2.71 3.11
CA ALA A 94 4.55 -3.55 4.16
C ALA A 94 4.56 -5.05 3.78
N ALA A 95 3.53 -5.52 3.07
CA ALA A 95 3.51 -6.88 2.53
C ALA A 95 4.52 -7.08 1.38
N ALA A 96 4.65 -6.11 0.48
CA ALA A 96 5.62 -6.17 -0.62
C ALA A 96 7.06 -6.21 -0.08
N MET A 97 7.39 -5.37 0.91
CA MET A 97 8.70 -5.39 1.56
C MET A 97 9.02 -6.74 2.21
N GLU A 98 8.05 -7.36 2.87
CA GLU A 98 8.20 -8.70 3.45
C GLU A 98 8.54 -9.75 2.38
N LEU A 99 7.88 -9.70 1.23
CA LEU A 99 8.13 -10.65 0.13
C LEU A 99 9.45 -10.37 -0.58
N TRP A 100 9.80 -9.09 -0.83
CA TRP A 100 11.10 -8.68 -1.39
C TRP A 100 12.26 -9.05 -0.48
N GLY A 101 12.10 -8.81 0.81
CA GLY A 101 13.13 -9.00 1.83
C GLY A 101 13.29 -10.44 2.31
N TRP A 102 12.50 -11.38 1.77
CA TRP A 102 12.66 -12.79 2.12
C TRP A 102 14.01 -13.32 1.61
N ASN A 103 14.91 -13.63 2.53
CA ASN A 103 16.16 -14.32 2.28
C ASN A 103 16.49 -15.24 3.48
N PRO A 104 16.42 -16.58 3.31
CA PRO A 104 16.68 -17.51 4.41
C PRO A 104 18.10 -17.39 4.99
N ASP A 105 19.08 -16.95 4.18
CA ASP A 105 20.48 -16.79 4.60
C ASP A 105 20.69 -15.53 5.47
N ASN A 106 19.71 -14.63 5.52
CA ASN A 106 19.77 -13.41 6.31
C ASN A 106 18.52 -13.25 7.21
N PRO A 107 18.42 -14.08 8.27
CA PRO A 107 17.28 -14.10 9.18
C PRO A 107 17.08 -12.78 9.93
N VAL A 108 18.18 -12.04 10.17
CA VAL A 108 18.14 -10.73 10.82
C VAL A 108 17.38 -9.71 9.97
N THR A 109 17.59 -9.72 8.66
CA THR A 109 16.89 -8.80 7.74
C THR A 109 15.40 -9.13 7.68
N ILE A 110 15.04 -10.42 7.59
CA ILE A 110 13.64 -10.86 7.63
C ILE A 110 12.99 -10.38 8.94
N ALA A 111 13.63 -10.60 10.09
CA ALA A 111 13.09 -10.19 11.39
C ALA A 111 12.83 -8.67 11.45
N ARG A 112 13.75 -7.85 10.94
CA ARG A 112 13.58 -6.38 10.86
C ARG A 112 12.36 -6.00 10.02
N VAL A 113 12.21 -6.59 8.85
CA VAL A 113 11.09 -6.29 7.95
C VAL A 113 9.77 -6.73 8.57
N MET A 114 9.70 -7.93 9.15
CA MET A 114 8.51 -8.42 9.84
C MET A 114 8.13 -7.53 11.02
N MET A 115 9.10 -7.11 11.84
CA MET A 115 8.86 -6.19 12.95
C MET A 115 8.38 -4.82 12.44
N ALA A 116 9.00 -4.26 11.39
CA ALA A 116 8.60 -3.00 10.80
C ALA A 116 7.16 -3.07 10.27
N LYS A 117 6.78 -4.17 9.60
CA LYS A 117 5.41 -4.40 9.15
C LYS A 117 4.41 -4.36 10.31
N ARG A 118 4.73 -4.95 11.47
CA ARG A 118 3.84 -4.90 12.66
C ARG A 118 3.63 -3.50 13.22
N TRP A 119 4.55 -2.58 13.00
CA TRP A 119 4.36 -1.17 13.34
C TRP A 119 3.55 -0.41 12.29
N ILE A 120 3.67 -0.79 11.01
CA ILE A 120 2.96 -0.15 9.91
C ILE A 120 1.48 -0.60 9.87
N ASP A 121 1.20 -1.87 10.21
CA ASP A 121 -0.15 -2.46 10.12
C ASP A 121 -1.21 -1.64 10.89
N PRO A 122 -1.02 -1.25 12.18
CA PRO A 122 -1.99 -0.42 12.90
C PRO A 122 -2.21 0.96 12.27
N ILE A 123 -1.16 1.56 11.69
CA ILE A 123 -1.26 2.86 11.01
C ILE A 123 -2.11 2.72 9.74
N ALA A 124 -1.85 1.66 8.96
CA ALA A 124 -2.63 1.36 7.76
C ALA A 124 -4.11 1.12 8.09
N VAL A 125 -4.39 0.38 9.17
CA VAL A 125 -5.75 0.15 9.67
C VAL A 125 -6.39 1.45 10.13
N ALA A 126 -5.68 2.29 10.89
CA ALA A 126 -6.19 3.59 11.33
C ALA A 126 -6.56 4.49 10.14
N CYS A 127 -5.76 4.49 9.06
CA CYS A 127 -6.12 5.16 7.82
C CYS A 127 -7.39 4.58 7.18
N GLY A 128 -7.52 3.25 7.12
CA GLY A 128 -8.72 2.59 6.60
C GLY A 128 -9.99 2.95 7.41
N MET A 129 -9.88 2.94 8.74
CA MET A 129 -10.98 3.32 9.63
C MET A 129 -11.34 4.80 9.52
N ALA A 130 -10.34 5.69 9.42
CA ALA A 130 -10.56 7.12 9.22
C ALA A 130 -11.25 7.40 7.89
N TRP A 131 -10.85 6.71 6.82
CA TRP A 131 -11.52 6.78 5.53
C TRP A 131 -13.01 6.42 5.65
N MET A 132 -13.33 5.27 6.26
CA MET A 132 -14.72 4.82 6.43
C MET A 132 -15.53 5.77 7.31
N GLY A 133 -14.97 6.21 8.44
CA GLY A 133 -15.65 7.15 9.34
C GLY A 133 -15.95 8.49 8.66
N LEU A 134 -15.00 9.04 7.91
CA LEU A 134 -15.20 10.27 7.16
C LEU A 134 -16.17 10.10 6.00
N ALA A 135 -16.20 8.94 5.35
CA ALA A 135 -17.18 8.65 4.29
C ALA A 135 -18.60 8.72 4.83
N ILE A 136 -18.88 8.05 5.96
CA ILE A 136 -20.20 8.04 6.61
C ILE A 136 -20.60 9.46 7.05
N LEU A 137 -19.68 10.20 7.67
CA LEU A 137 -19.97 11.56 8.15
C LEU A 137 -20.13 12.57 7.01
N GLY A 138 -19.38 12.39 5.92
CA GLY A 138 -19.35 13.29 4.77
C GLY A 138 -20.44 13.04 3.72
N GLU A 139 -21.05 11.85 3.74
CA GLU A 139 -22.02 11.39 2.74
C GLU A 139 -23.15 12.40 2.48
N PRO A 140 -23.88 12.94 3.48
CA PRO A 140 -24.99 13.86 3.19
C PRO A 140 -24.54 15.14 2.46
N GLY A 141 -23.38 15.67 2.83
CA GLY A 141 -22.83 16.88 2.23
C GLY A 141 -22.33 16.66 0.81
N VAL A 142 -21.71 15.51 0.54
CA VAL A 142 -21.22 15.14 -0.79
C VAL A 142 -22.40 14.84 -1.72
N GLU A 143 -23.37 14.05 -1.28
CA GLU A 143 -24.57 13.73 -2.08
C GLU A 143 -25.34 14.98 -2.48
N HIS A 144 -25.57 15.89 -1.53
CA HIS A 144 -26.29 17.13 -1.81
C HIS A 144 -25.62 17.94 -2.93
N GLN A 145 -24.29 17.93 -3.03
CA GLN A 145 -23.57 18.59 -4.12
C GLN A 145 -23.62 17.81 -5.43
N LEU A 146 -23.49 16.47 -5.38
CA LEU A 146 -23.57 15.63 -6.56
C LEU A 146 -24.95 15.67 -7.23
N ARG A 147 -26.03 15.91 -6.47
CA ARG A 147 -27.40 16.02 -6.99
C ARG A 147 -27.71 17.36 -7.66
N LYS A 148 -26.88 18.40 -7.48
CA LYS A 148 -27.19 19.75 -7.97
C LYS A 148 -27.00 19.95 -9.48
N ALA A 149 -26.14 19.18 -10.12
CA ALA A 149 -25.91 19.30 -11.56
C ALA A 149 -25.41 17.98 -12.15
N PRO A 150 -26.11 17.40 -13.14
CA PRO A 150 -25.55 16.31 -13.94
C PRO A 150 -24.45 16.90 -14.84
N LEU A 151 -23.22 16.92 -14.33
CA LEU A 151 -22.07 17.26 -15.15
C LEU A 151 -21.70 16.03 -15.99
N PRO A 152 -21.53 16.16 -17.32
CA PRO A 152 -21.04 15.05 -18.13
C PRO A 152 -19.63 14.68 -17.67
N VAL A 153 -19.51 13.48 -17.10
CA VAL A 153 -18.21 12.94 -16.68
C VAL A 153 -17.54 12.31 -17.89
N ASP A 154 -16.64 13.06 -18.53
CA ASP A 154 -15.79 12.52 -19.58
C ASP A 154 -14.64 11.71 -18.95
N MET A 155 -14.89 10.41 -18.74
CA MET A 155 -13.88 9.47 -18.25
C MET A 155 -12.80 9.17 -19.31
N TRP A 156 -13.14 9.30 -20.59
CA TRP A 156 -12.26 8.96 -21.72
C TRP A 156 -11.10 9.94 -21.85
N SER A 157 -11.30 11.20 -21.45
CA SER A 157 -10.23 12.20 -21.34
C SER A 157 -9.04 11.79 -20.44
N ARG A 158 -9.20 10.75 -19.61
CA ARG A 158 -8.19 10.28 -18.66
C ARG A 158 -7.38 9.07 -19.13
N TRP A 159 -7.56 8.61 -20.38
CA TRP A 159 -6.86 7.44 -20.94
C TRP A 159 -5.33 7.44 -20.73
N PRO A 160 -4.60 8.57 -20.92
CA PRO A 160 -3.15 8.58 -20.69
C PRO A 160 -2.75 8.30 -19.23
N GLN A 161 -3.62 8.66 -18.27
CA GLN A 161 -3.38 8.35 -16.85
C GLN A 161 -3.57 6.86 -16.57
N LEU A 162 -4.54 6.23 -17.24
CA LEU A 162 -4.75 4.79 -17.17
C LEU A 162 -3.59 4.02 -17.81
N ALA A 163 -3.09 4.49 -18.96
CA ALA A 163 -1.93 3.88 -19.62
C ALA A 163 -0.67 3.90 -18.73
N ARG A 164 -0.41 5.01 -18.02
CA ARG A 164 0.70 5.09 -17.05
C ARG A 164 0.53 4.08 -15.92
N ALA A 165 -0.68 3.94 -15.38
CA ALA A 165 -0.98 2.94 -14.37
C ALA A 165 -0.79 1.51 -14.92
N GLY A 166 -1.24 1.24 -16.14
CA GLY A 166 -1.02 -0.04 -16.84
C GLY A 166 0.47 -0.35 -17.00
N GLY A 167 1.29 0.64 -17.34
CA GLY A 167 2.76 0.48 -17.39
C GLY A 167 3.35 0.05 -16.05
N VAL A 168 2.91 0.65 -14.93
CA VAL A 168 3.35 0.26 -13.58
C VAL A 168 2.95 -1.18 -13.25
N VAL A 169 1.75 -1.60 -13.64
CA VAL A 169 1.28 -2.98 -13.45
C VAL A 169 2.16 -3.95 -14.22
N ILE A 170 2.42 -3.68 -15.50
CA ILE A 170 3.27 -4.53 -16.35
C ILE A 170 4.69 -4.61 -15.78
N LEU A 171 5.30 -3.48 -15.41
CA LEU A 171 6.63 -3.47 -14.80
C LEU A 171 6.68 -4.22 -13.47
N SER A 172 5.64 -4.11 -12.66
CA SER A 172 5.52 -4.86 -11.40
C SER A 172 5.43 -6.36 -11.64
N PHE A 173 4.72 -6.78 -12.69
CA PHE A 173 4.64 -8.19 -13.08
C PHE A 173 5.99 -8.71 -13.56
N VAL A 174 6.68 -7.97 -14.44
CA VAL A 174 8.03 -8.32 -14.91
C VAL A 174 9.00 -8.39 -13.74
N ALA A 175 8.96 -7.43 -12.81
CA ALA A 175 9.83 -7.44 -11.63
C ALA A 175 9.56 -8.66 -10.73
N ALA A 176 8.29 -9.01 -10.50
CA ALA A 176 7.92 -10.20 -9.73
C ALA A 176 8.38 -11.49 -10.43
N LEU A 177 8.21 -11.58 -11.75
CA LEU A 177 8.66 -12.72 -12.55
C LEU A 177 10.18 -12.88 -12.46
N SER A 178 10.94 -11.80 -12.67
CA SER A 178 12.39 -11.79 -12.53
C SER A 178 12.84 -12.21 -11.13
N ALA A 179 12.18 -11.73 -10.08
CA ALA A 179 12.51 -12.07 -8.70
C ALA A 179 12.27 -13.56 -8.37
N VAL A 180 11.36 -14.22 -9.08
CA VAL A 180 11.08 -15.65 -8.92
C VAL A 180 11.99 -16.51 -9.80
N CYS A 181 12.23 -16.10 -11.04
CA CYS A 181 13.01 -16.89 -12.00
C CYS A 181 14.53 -16.78 -11.82
N LEU A 182 15.03 -15.68 -11.22
CA LEU A 182 16.46 -15.41 -11.04
C LEU A 182 16.94 -15.63 -9.60
N ARG A 183 16.12 -16.28 -8.77
CA ARG A 183 16.42 -16.55 -7.36
C ARG A 183 17.18 -17.86 -7.17
#